data_AF-A0A2U3XE12-F1
#
_entry.id   AF-A0A2U3XE12-F1
#
_cell.length_a   1.000
_cell.length_b   1.000
_cell.length_c   1.000
_cell.angle_alpha   90.00
_cell.angle_beta   90.00
_cell.angle_gamma   90.00
#
_symmetry.space_group_name_H-M   'P 1'
#
loop_
_entity.id
_entity.type
_entity.pdbx_description
1 polymer ?
#
loop_
_entity_poly.entity_id
_entity_poly.type
_entity_poly.pdbx_seq_one_letter_code
_entity_poly.pdbx_strand_id
1 'polypeptide(L)'
;MDPESSKNQNIQKEKDKIRRFGIQKRGMTCRLCNLSMPFHGCLLDLGTCRTKPGQYCMKQTHLRGGIQWYSILGCTETHDDCFKKKTTSSGMRVTYCCHRTLCNF
;
A
#
# COMPACT_ATOMS: atom_id res chain seq x y z
N MET A 1 -16.92 -46.93 -19.13
CA MET A 1 -17.37 -45.66 -18.52
C MET A 1 -16.68 -45.58 -17.18
N ASP A 2 -15.71 -44.67 -17.01
CA ASP A 2 -15.35 -44.17 -15.69
C ASP A 2 -15.27 -42.63 -15.77
N PRO A 3 -16.42 -41.93 -15.75
CA PRO A 3 -16.48 -40.47 -15.80
C PRO A 3 -15.93 -39.78 -14.53
N GLU A 4 -15.42 -40.55 -13.57
CA GLU A 4 -15.01 -40.09 -12.25
C GLU A 4 -13.56 -39.55 -12.20
N SER A 5 -12.68 -40.07 -13.07
CA SER A 5 -11.27 -39.64 -13.16
C SER A 5 -11.13 -38.23 -13.74
N SER A 6 -11.93 -37.88 -14.76
CA SER A 6 -11.91 -36.56 -15.39
C SER A 6 -12.51 -35.45 -14.52
N LYS A 7 -13.46 -35.78 -13.62
CA LYS A 7 -14.02 -34.81 -12.66
C LYS A 7 -13.01 -34.46 -11.56
N ASN A 8 -12.25 -35.44 -11.07
CA ASN A 8 -11.26 -35.23 -10.02
C ASN A 8 -10.08 -34.36 -10.50
N GLN A 9 -9.68 -34.50 -11.77
CA GLN A 9 -8.67 -33.62 -12.39
C GLN A 9 -9.14 -32.17 -12.55
N ASN A 10 -10.44 -31.94 -12.80
CA ASN A 10 -11.00 -30.58 -12.92
C ASN A 10 -11.12 -29.89 -11.56
N ILE A 11 -11.51 -30.62 -10.51
CA ILE A 11 -11.55 -30.11 -9.13
C ILE A 11 -10.15 -29.79 -8.62
N GLN A 12 -9.15 -30.63 -8.94
CA GLN A 12 -7.75 -30.36 -8.59
C GLN A 12 -7.21 -29.13 -9.34
N LYS A 13 -7.53 -28.97 -10.63
CA LYS A 13 -7.19 -27.76 -11.41
C LYS A 13 -7.84 -26.49 -10.85
N GLU A 14 -9.09 -26.57 -10.38
CA GLU A 14 -9.79 -25.43 -9.76
C GLU A 14 -9.20 -25.10 -8.39
N LYS A 15 -8.86 -26.11 -7.58
CA LYS A 15 -8.12 -25.95 -6.32
C LYS A 15 -6.72 -25.37 -6.54
N ASP A 16 -6.00 -25.76 -7.60
CA ASP A 16 -4.72 -25.17 -7.98
C ASP A 16 -4.86 -23.76 -8.60
N LYS A 17 -6.01 -23.42 -9.20
CA LYS A 17 -6.34 -22.06 -9.65
C LYS A 17 -6.68 -21.14 -8.47
N ILE A 18 -7.41 -21.63 -7.47
CA ILE A 18 -7.65 -20.94 -6.19
C ILE A 18 -6.35 -20.83 -5.39
N ARG A 19 -5.52 -21.87 -5.38
CA ARG A 19 -4.18 -21.84 -4.76
C ARG A 19 -3.24 -20.90 -5.52
N ARG A 20 -3.33 -20.77 -6.85
CA ARG A 20 -2.63 -19.72 -7.62
C ARG A 20 -3.16 -18.31 -7.35
N PHE A 21 -4.45 -18.14 -7.07
CA PHE A 21 -4.97 -16.87 -6.55
C PHE A 21 -4.54 -16.62 -5.09
N GLY A 22 -4.21 -17.68 -4.35
CA GLY A 22 -3.69 -17.65 -2.98
C GLY A 22 -2.15 -17.64 -2.85
N ILE A 23 -1.40 -17.78 -3.95
CA ILE A 23 0.06 -17.63 -3.97
C ILE A 23 0.36 -16.16 -4.27
N GLN A 24 0.71 -15.46 -3.20
CA GLN A 24 1.32 -14.14 -3.18
C GLN A 24 2.31 -13.92 -4.35
N LYS A 25 1.89 -13.23 -5.42
CA LYS A 25 2.77 -12.16 -5.91
C LYS A 25 2.78 -11.16 -4.77
N ARG A 26 3.90 -10.98 -4.06
CA ARG A 26 4.03 -10.17 -2.83
C ARG A 26 3.50 -8.73 -3.03
N GLY A 27 2.19 -8.55 -2.97
CA GLY A 27 1.55 -7.27 -2.79
C GLY A 27 1.74 -6.89 -1.34
N MET A 28 2.52 -5.84 -1.11
CA MET A 28 2.74 -5.31 0.22
C MET A 28 1.44 -4.61 0.65
N THR A 29 1.08 -4.72 1.91
CA THR A 29 -0.07 -3.99 2.44
C THR A 29 0.45 -2.72 3.09
N CYS A 30 -0.06 -1.56 2.71
CA CYS A 30 0.31 -0.27 3.29
C CYS A 30 -0.88 0.31 4.05
N ARG A 31 -0.62 1.18 5.02
CA ARG A 31 -1.68 1.93 5.69
C ARG A 31 -2.21 3.01 4.75
N LEU A 32 -3.53 3.18 4.73
CA LEU A 32 -4.19 4.23 3.95
C LEU A 32 -4.84 5.21 4.92
N CYS A 33 -4.24 6.40 5.04
CA CYS A 33 -4.67 7.42 5.97
C CYS A 33 -4.59 8.79 5.30
N ASN A 34 -5.69 9.53 5.26
CA ASN A 34 -5.68 10.86 4.66
C ASN A 34 -5.19 11.95 5.62
N LEU A 35 -5.33 11.72 6.93
CA LEU A 35 -4.93 12.67 7.96
C LEU A 35 -4.37 11.93 9.17
N SER A 36 -3.04 11.88 9.25
CA SER A 36 -2.31 11.36 10.41
C SER A 36 -1.61 12.52 11.13
N MET A 37 -1.89 12.71 12.41
CA MET A 37 -1.18 13.70 13.22
C MET A 37 -0.06 13.04 14.02
N PRO A 38 1.09 13.71 14.21
CA PRO A 38 2.26 13.13 14.87
C PRO A 38 1.98 12.55 16.27
N PHE A 39 1.02 13.11 17.02
CA PHE A 39 0.68 12.65 18.38
C PHE A 39 -0.61 11.85 18.50
N HIS A 40 -1.52 11.96 17.52
CA HIS A 40 -2.84 11.31 17.58
C HIS A 40 -2.93 10.08 16.66
N GLY A 41 -1.92 9.86 15.80
CA GLY A 41 -1.98 8.83 14.77
C GLY A 41 -2.99 9.18 13.69
N CYS A 42 -3.57 8.16 13.06
CA CYS A 42 -4.49 8.33 11.94
C CYS A 42 -5.89 8.73 12.40
N LEU A 43 -6.33 9.94 12.05
CA LEU A 43 -7.68 10.45 12.30
C LEU A 43 -8.66 10.05 11.20
N LEU A 44 -8.20 10.02 9.94
CA LEU A 44 -8.99 9.61 8.78
C LEU A 44 -8.45 8.29 8.23
N ASP A 45 -8.73 7.19 8.96
CA ASP A 45 -8.29 5.85 8.61
C ASP A 45 -9.22 5.25 7.56
N LEU A 46 -8.68 5.02 6.37
CA LEU A 46 -9.36 4.35 5.26
C LEU A 46 -8.99 2.86 5.21
N GLY A 47 -8.28 2.37 6.22
CA GLY A 47 -7.81 1.01 6.38
C GLY A 47 -6.45 0.80 5.72
N THR A 48 -6.42 -0.12 4.75
CA THR A 48 -5.17 -0.55 4.12
C THR A 48 -5.32 -0.64 2.62
N CYS A 49 -4.27 -0.27 1.88
CA CYS A 49 -4.19 -0.49 0.45
C CYS A 49 -3.20 -1.63 0.15
N ARG A 50 -3.51 -2.44 -0.86
CA ARG A 50 -2.62 -3.50 -1.38
C ARG A 50 -1.84 -2.97 -2.56
N THR A 51 -0.52 -3.06 -2.50
CA THR A 51 0.33 -2.66 -3.61
C THR A 51 0.26 -3.67 -4.75
N LYS A 52 0.15 -3.16 -5.97
CA LYS A 52 0.35 -3.93 -7.21
C LYS A 52 1.86 -4.15 -7.42
N PRO A 53 2.28 -5.12 -8.26
CA PRO A 53 3.69 -5.25 -8.65
C PRO A 53 4.22 -3.92 -9.22
N GLY A 54 5.26 -3.36 -8.58
CA GLY A 54 5.86 -2.07 -8.95
C GLY A 54 5.37 -0.86 -8.15
N GLN A 55 4.37 -1.02 -7.26
CA GLN A 55 3.92 0.03 -6.35
C GLN A 55 4.61 -0.04 -4.97
N TYR A 56 4.60 1.09 -4.27
CA TYR A 56 5.28 1.28 -2.98
C TYR A 56 4.35 1.90 -1.94
N CYS A 57 4.66 1.70 -0.66
CA CYS A 57 4.01 2.45 0.40
C CYS A 57 4.58 3.88 0.42
N MET A 58 3.70 4.88 0.46
CA MET A 58 4.06 6.28 0.56
C MET A 58 3.63 6.87 1.90
N LYS A 59 4.44 7.80 2.39
CA LYS A 59 4.15 8.70 3.51
C LYS A 59 4.51 10.11 3.08
N GLN A 60 3.50 10.97 2.94
CA GLN A 60 3.67 12.37 2.61
C GLN A 60 3.47 13.22 3.85
N THR A 61 4.51 13.90 4.31
CA THR A 61 4.50 14.75 5.50
C THR A 61 4.36 16.21 5.08
N HIS A 62 3.40 16.90 5.70
CA HIS A 62 3.16 18.32 5.51
C HIS A 62 3.77 19.10 6.66
N LEU A 63 4.75 19.93 6.34
CA LEU A 63 5.45 20.81 7.26
C LEU A 63 5.09 22.26 6.94
N ARG A 64 4.94 23.10 7.96
CA ARG A 64 4.75 24.55 7.79
C ARG A 64 5.49 25.26 8.90
N GLY A 65 6.37 26.19 8.54
CA GLY A 65 7.25 26.88 9.50
C GLY A 65 8.21 25.94 10.24
N GLY A 66 8.61 24.82 9.64
CA GLY A 66 9.49 23.82 10.28
C GLY A 66 8.78 22.80 11.18
N ILE A 67 7.48 22.99 11.45
CA ILE A 67 6.69 22.07 12.28
C ILE A 67 5.93 21.10 11.38
N GLN A 68 5.94 19.81 11.73
CA GLN A 68 5.09 18.79 11.09
C GLN A 68 3.65 18.94 11.57
N TRP A 69 2.74 19.22 10.64
CA TRP A 69 1.31 19.37 10.93
C TRP A 69 0.57 18.05 10.81
N TYR A 70 0.66 17.42 9.64
CA TYR A 70 0.01 16.14 9.37
C TYR A 70 0.77 15.35 8.31
N SER A 71 0.45 14.06 8.24
CA SER A 71 0.97 13.14 7.24
C SER A 71 -0.18 12.41 6.55
N ILE A 72 0.01 12.14 5.27
CA ILE A 72 -0.86 11.33 4.42
C ILE A 72 -0.13 10.01 4.16
N LEU A 73 -0.80 8.89 4.39
CA LEU A 73 -0.29 7.54 4.19
C LEU A 73 -1.06 6.88 3.06
N GLY A 74 -0.39 6.19 2.16
CA GLY A 74 -1.07 5.45 1.11
C GLY A 74 -0.15 4.57 0.28
N CYS A 75 -0.67 4.13 -0.87
CA CYS A 75 0.06 3.40 -1.89
C CYS A 75 0.30 4.33 -3.07
N THR A 76 1.52 4.40 -3.57
CA THR A 76 1.85 5.15 -4.79
C THR A 76 2.33 4.20 -5.88
N GLU A 77 1.92 4.47 -7.12
CA GLU A 77 2.45 3.79 -8.31
C GLU A 77 3.72 4.46 -8.82
N THR A 78 3.94 5.74 -8.51
CA THR A 78 5.06 6.52 -9.03
C THR A 78 6.20 6.57 -8.02
N HIS A 79 7.32 5.90 -8.35
CA HIS A 79 8.58 6.09 -7.62
C HIS A 79 9.12 7.51 -7.77
N ASP A 80 8.71 8.22 -8.83
CA ASP A 80 9.13 9.60 -9.06
C ASP A 80 8.70 10.53 -7.94
N ASP A 81 7.61 10.27 -7.22
CA ASP A 81 7.21 11.11 -6.10
C ASP A 81 7.88 10.71 -4.77
N CYS A 82 8.68 9.64 -4.76
CA CYS A 82 9.39 9.15 -3.58
C CYS A 82 10.64 9.98 -3.30
N PHE A 83 10.89 10.25 -2.01
CA PHE A 83 12.01 11.06 -1.52
C PHE A 83 12.05 12.50 -2.05
N LYS A 84 10.91 13.02 -2.55
CA LYS A 84 10.81 14.40 -3.01
C LYS A 84 10.44 15.34 -1.87
N LYS A 85 11.14 16.46 -1.82
CA LYS A 85 10.77 17.64 -1.03
C LYS A 85 10.23 18.70 -1.99
N LYS A 86 8.97 19.07 -1.83
CA LYS A 86 8.32 20.14 -2.60
C LYS A 86 8.01 21.28 -1.64
N THR A 87 8.70 22.41 -1.81
CA THR A 87 8.40 23.64 -1.08
C THR A 87 7.30 24.38 -1.82
N THR A 88 6.19 24.63 -1.14
CA THR A 88 5.03 25.39 -1.64
C THR A 88 4.83 26.64 -0.81
N SER A 89 4.11 27.64 -1.33
CA SER A 89 3.81 28.89 -0.61
C SER A 89 3.10 28.67 0.73
N SER A 90 2.35 27.57 0.87
CA SER A 90 1.63 27.19 2.09
C SER A 90 2.43 26.30 3.05
N GLY A 91 3.64 25.86 2.68
CA GLY A 91 4.46 24.97 3.49
C GLY A 91 5.35 24.04 2.65
N MET A 92 6.06 23.13 3.31
CA MET A 92 6.90 22.12 2.68
C MET A 92 6.22 20.75 2.75
N ARG A 93 6.25 20.02 1.63
CA ARG A 93 5.76 18.64 1.55
C ARG A 93 6.96 17.72 1.34
N VAL A 94 7.06 16.68 2.16
CA VAL A 94 8.12 15.68 2.08
C VAL A 94 7.49 14.33 1.90
N THR A 95 7.74 13.70 0.75
CA THR A 95 7.22 12.36 0.47
C THR A 95 8.33 11.33 0.66
N TYR A 96 8.05 10.30 1.44
CA TYR A 96 8.93 9.17 1.70
C TYR A 96 8.25 7.88 1.23
N CYS A 97 9.01 6.94 0.69
CA CYS A 97 8.50 5.66 0.27
C CYS A 97 9.29 4.50 0.88
N CYS A 98 8.61 3.38 1.08
CA CYS A 98 9.20 2.19 1.66
C CYS A 98 8.59 0.91 1.07
N HIS A 99 9.39 -0.16 1.05
CA HIS A 99 9.09 -1.42 0.35
C HIS A 99 8.84 -2.56 1.35
N ARG A 100 8.14 -2.27 2.45
CA ARG A 100 7.79 -3.24 3.48
C ARG A 100 6.30 -3.13 3.83
N THR A 101 5.70 -4.24 4.22
CA THR A 101 4.30 -4.25 4.69
C THR A 101 4.18 -3.35 5.93
N LEU A 102 3.21 -2.43 5.90
CA LEU A 102 2.88 -1.48 6.96
C LEU A 102 4.05 -0.58 7.40
N CYS A 103 5.01 -0.31 6.51
CA CYS A 103 6.17 0.52 6.82
C CYS A 103 5.84 2.02 6.90
N ASN A 104 4.71 2.44 6.32
CA ASN A 104 4.27 3.83 6.31
C ASN A 104 3.45 4.18 7.56
N PHE A 105 4.04 4.02 8.75
CA PHE A 105 3.43 4.43 10.03
C PHE A 105 3.74 5.88 10.37
#